data_AF-G4ZHW9-F1
#
_entry.id   AF-G4ZHW9-F1
#
_cell.length_a   1.000
_cell.length_b   1.000
_cell.length_c   1.000
_cell.angle_alpha   90.00
_cell.angle_beta   90.00
_cell.angle_gamma   90.00
#
_symmetry.space_group_name_H-M   'P 1'
#
loop_
_entity.id
_entity.type
_entity.pdbx_description
1 polymer ?
#
loop_
_entity_poly.entity_id
_entity_poly.type
_entity_poly.pdbx_seq_one_letter_code
_entity_poly.pdbx_strand_id
1 'polypeptide(L)'
;MASSPEEVITTSAATEEEAVPETVVVEVEAAAPAPARSRASKPRVPATALPALSQYNRLDETDLVEAKKLGLLREHLPVSLDSGAPEFGIAYEKKGGTKEAGCGADVFGSQKSLQERCKQFAMQRGFQLFVSGSSTRANGGGNVKYRCKKLHGQQFFDPETPTAKLQCPFYINGYGKDTNWKITRACFLHNHYKFIGWRAAPP
;
A
#
# COMPACT_ATOMS: atom_id res chain seq x y z
N MET A 1 -3.28 51.73 -38.72
CA MET A 1 -4.48 52.60 -38.70
C MET A 1 -5.61 51.75 -38.14
N ALA A 2 -5.75 51.73 -36.82
CA ALA A 2 -6.71 52.54 -36.03
C ALA A 2 -7.92 51.64 -35.68
N SER A 3 -8.50 51.59 -34.50
CA SER A 3 -8.28 52.17 -33.16
C SER A 3 -9.20 51.40 -32.19
N SER A 4 -8.81 51.29 -30.92
CA SER A 4 -9.69 50.96 -29.77
C SER A 4 -10.75 52.07 -29.53
N PRO A 5 -11.69 51.99 -28.55
CA PRO A 5 -11.45 51.98 -27.07
C PRO A 5 -12.30 50.91 -26.31
N GLU A 6 -11.95 50.37 -25.14
CA GLU A 6 -11.80 50.92 -23.76
C GLU A 6 -13.06 51.50 -23.10
N GLU A 7 -13.38 50.96 -21.90
CA GLU A 7 -13.96 51.55 -20.66
C GLU A 7 -14.33 50.33 -19.75
N VAL A 8 -13.80 50.04 -18.55
CA VAL A 8 -13.41 50.77 -17.33
C VAL A 8 -14.54 51.60 -16.72
N ILE A 9 -15.20 51.06 -15.68
CA ILE A 9 -15.69 51.85 -14.54
C ILE A 9 -15.45 51.09 -13.22
N THR A 10 -14.66 51.75 -12.38
CA THR A 10 -14.30 51.46 -10.98
C THR A 10 -15.32 52.11 -10.03
N THR A 11 -15.24 51.78 -8.72
CA THR A 11 -15.47 52.59 -7.48
C THR A 11 -16.29 51.74 -6.48
N SER A 12 -15.71 51.17 -5.40
CA SER A 12 -15.36 51.75 -4.07
C SER A 12 -16.58 52.32 -3.33
N ALA A 13 -16.77 52.30 -2.01
CA ALA A 13 -16.23 51.69 -0.79
C ALA A 13 -17.20 52.14 0.33
N ALA A 14 -17.37 51.41 1.44
CA ALA A 14 -17.77 52.01 2.73
C ALA A 14 -17.61 51.01 3.89
N THR A 15 -17.06 51.55 4.96
CA THR A 15 -16.63 51.01 6.27
C THR A 15 -17.76 51.05 7.32
N GLU A 16 -17.41 50.73 8.58
CA GLU A 16 -18.14 50.96 9.85
C GLU A 16 -19.02 49.77 10.31
N GLU A 17 -19.14 49.39 11.58
CA GLU A 17 -18.48 49.71 12.86
C GLU A 17 -18.96 48.62 13.86
N GLU A 18 -18.23 48.51 14.97
CA GLU A 18 -18.35 47.64 16.14
C GLU A 18 -19.73 47.63 16.85
N ALA A 19 -20.11 46.50 17.46
CA ALA A 19 -20.89 46.48 18.72
C ALA A 19 -20.87 45.10 19.39
N VAL A 20 -20.21 45.03 20.55
CA VAL A 20 -20.36 43.99 21.58
C VAL A 20 -21.63 44.28 22.41
N PRO A 21 -22.31 43.26 22.94
CA PRO A 21 -22.71 43.41 24.34
C PRO A 21 -22.49 42.15 25.20
N GLU A 22 -21.79 42.42 26.30
CA GLU A 22 -22.08 42.09 27.70
C GLU A 22 -22.71 40.74 28.09
N THR A 23 -21.94 40.08 28.96
CA THR A 23 -22.24 38.94 29.81
C THR A 23 -23.40 39.20 30.78
N VAL A 24 -24.33 38.24 30.87
CA VAL A 24 -25.21 38.06 32.02
C VAL A 24 -24.85 36.74 32.70
N VAL A 25 -24.39 36.86 33.94
CA VAL A 25 -24.14 35.78 34.89
C VAL A 25 -25.48 35.35 35.49
N VAL A 26 -25.81 34.05 35.47
CA VAL A 26 -26.81 33.48 36.38
C VAL A 26 -26.21 32.22 37.01
N GLU A 27 -26.37 32.19 38.32
CA GLU A 27 -25.77 31.31 39.31
C GLU A 27 -26.31 29.87 39.27
N VAL A 28 -25.57 29.01 39.96
CA VAL A 28 -25.52 27.56 39.93
C VAL A 28 -26.62 26.94 40.79
N GLU A 29 -27.33 25.93 40.29
CA GLU A 29 -28.01 24.95 41.14
C GLU A 29 -27.46 23.53 40.88
N ALA A 30 -26.96 22.92 41.95
CA ALA A 30 -26.24 21.66 41.94
C ALA A 30 -27.19 20.45 41.78
N ALA A 31 -26.99 19.67 40.71
CA ALA A 31 -27.61 18.36 40.56
C ALA A 31 -26.62 17.25 40.94
N ALA A 32 -27.11 16.32 41.76
CA ALA A 32 -26.40 15.24 42.46
C ALA A 32 -25.53 14.31 41.58
N PRO A 33 -24.48 13.67 42.15
CA PRO A 33 -23.58 12.81 41.40
C PRO A 33 -24.24 11.47 41.03
N ALA A 34 -24.28 11.18 39.73
CA ALA A 34 -24.66 9.87 39.21
C ALA A 34 -23.61 8.80 39.61
N PRO A 35 -24.03 7.56 39.93
CA PRO A 35 -23.12 6.54 40.44
C PRO A 35 -22.13 6.08 39.36
N ALA A 36 -20.87 5.95 39.77
CA ALA A 36 -19.76 5.47 38.97
C ALA A 36 -20.08 4.08 38.38
N ARG A 37 -20.32 4.02 37.07
CA ARG A 37 -20.31 2.77 36.32
C ARG A 37 -18.88 2.26 36.25
N SER A 38 -18.61 1.17 36.94
CA SER A 38 -17.39 0.40 36.80
C SER A 38 -17.11 0.11 35.32
N ARG A 39 -15.96 0.57 34.82
CA ARG A 39 -15.47 0.13 33.52
C ARG A 39 -15.14 -1.36 33.66
N ALA A 40 -16.05 -2.20 33.20
CA ALA A 40 -15.76 -3.61 32.96
C ALA A 40 -14.53 -3.69 32.05
N SER A 41 -13.47 -4.30 32.56
CA SER A 41 -12.27 -4.60 31.79
C SER A 41 -12.67 -5.39 30.55
N LYS A 42 -12.38 -4.85 29.36
CA LYS A 42 -12.61 -5.57 28.10
C LYS A 42 -11.90 -6.93 28.18
N PRO A 43 -12.54 -8.04 27.75
CA PRO A 43 -11.88 -9.34 27.73
C PRO A 43 -10.57 -9.24 26.94
N ARG A 44 -9.47 -9.56 27.60
CA ARG A 44 -8.16 -9.71 26.95
C ARG A 44 -8.27 -10.92 26.03
N VAL A 45 -8.36 -10.66 24.73
CA VAL A 45 -8.31 -11.72 23.71
C VAL A 45 -7.03 -12.52 23.97
N PRO A 46 -7.10 -13.86 24.09
CA PRO A 46 -5.90 -14.68 24.26
C PRO A 46 -4.95 -14.45 23.09
N ALA A 47 -3.67 -14.28 23.39
CA ALA A 47 -2.59 -14.18 22.40
C ALA A 47 -2.30 -15.55 21.76
N THR A 48 -3.31 -16.16 21.16
CA THR A 48 -3.18 -17.47 20.51
C THR A 48 -3.86 -17.42 19.15
N ALA A 49 -3.11 -17.83 18.13
CA ALA A 49 -3.41 -17.77 16.70
C ALA A 49 -3.16 -16.40 16.02
N LEU A 50 -1.92 -15.92 16.07
CA LEU A 50 -1.37 -15.35 14.82
C LEU A 50 -1.51 -16.46 13.77
N PRO A 51 -2.09 -16.19 12.58
CA PRO A 51 -2.30 -17.24 11.61
C PRO A 51 -0.94 -17.84 11.25
N ALA A 52 -0.87 -19.17 11.21
CA ALA A 52 0.28 -19.99 10.78
C ALA A 52 0.86 -19.63 9.40
N LEU A 53 0.33 -18.58 8.75
CA LEU A 53 0.87 -17.97 7.56
C LEU A 53 2.35 -17.61 7.72
N SER A 54 2.86 -17.24 8.89
CA SER A 54 4.23 -16.70 8.99
C SER A 54 5.35 -17.73 9.00
N GLN A 55 5.17 -18.94 9.55
CA GLN A 55 6.32 -19.83 9.80
C GLN A 55 6.99 -20.35 8.51
N TYR A 56 6.20 -20.52 7.46
CA TYR A 56 6.67 -20.97 6.16
C TYR A 56 6.89 -19.82 5.19
N ASN A 57 6.78 -18.56 5.62
CA ASN A 57 7.08 -17.41 4.78
C ASN A 57 8.51 -16.95 5.00
N ARG A 58 9.23 -16.73 3.90
CA ARG A 58 10.58 -16.18 3.90
C ARG A 58 10.60 -14.85 3.19
N LEU A 59 11.34 -13.91 3.77
CA LEU A 59 11.70 -12.65 3.14
C LEU A 59 13.18 -12.74 2.75
N ASP A 60 13.47 -12.50 1.48
CA ASP A 60 14.85 -12.49 0.98
C ASP A 60 15.30 -11.03 0.78
N GLU A 61 16.35 -10.62 1.50
CA GLU A 61 16.89 -9.26 1.42
C GLU A 61 17.29 -8.88 -0.01
N THR A 62 17.74 -9.87 -0.80
CA THR A 62 18.14 -9.62 -2.19
C THR A 62 16.94 -9.36 -3.11
N ASP A 63 15.72 -9.76 -2.72
CA ASP A 63 14.49 -9.32 -3.39
C ASP A 63 14.21 -7.84 -3.10
N LEU A 64 14.45 -7.38 -1.86
CA LEU A 64 14.25 -5.97 -1.49
C LEU A 64 15.26 -5.06 -2.21
N VAL A 65 16.53 -5.47 -2.27
CA VAL A 65 17.58 -4.74 -2.99
C VAL A 65 17.23 -4.62 -4.49
N GLU A 66 16.84 -5.72 -5.14
CA GLU A 66 16.50 -5.66 -6.57
C GLU A 66 15.21 -4.87 -6.81
N ALA A 67 14.21 -4.98 -5.93
CA ALA A 67 12.98 -4.20 -6.03
C ALA A 67 13.27 -2.70 -5.94
N LYS A 68 14.19 -2.28 -5.06
CA LYS A 68 14.65 -0.89 -4.95
C LYS A 68 15.38 -0.42 -6.21
N LYS A 69 16.35 -1.21 -6.66
CA LYS A 69 17.12 -0.96 -7.89
C LYS A 69 16.23 -0.83 -9.14
N LEU A 70 15.14 -1.59 -9.21
CA LEU A 70 14.18 -1.55 -10.31
C LEU A 70 13.05 -0.51 -10.10
N GLY A 71 13.15 0.35 -9.08
CA GLY A 71 12.17 1.40 -8.79
C GLY A 71 10.80 0.86 -8.32
N LEU A 72 10.70 -0.43 -8.02
CA LEU A 72 9.48 -1.08 -7.54
C LEU A 72 9.23 -0.87 -6.04
N LEU A 73 10.27 -0.49 -5.31
CA LEU A 73 10.25 -0.15 -3.89
C LEU A 73 11.08 1.12 -3.64
N ARG A 74 10.59 2.02 -2.80
CA ARG A 74 11.35 3.21 -2.39
C ARG A 74 12.48 2.86 -1.43
N GLU A 75 13.59 3.60 -1.50
CA GLU A 75 14.77 3.35 -0.66
C GLU A 75 14.51 3.50 0.85
N HIS A 76 13.75 4.53 1.22
CA HIS A 76 13.49 4.91 2.61
C HIS A 76 12.22 4.26 3.17
N LEU A 77 11.47 3.49 2.37
CA LEU A 77 10.24 2.88 2.85
C LEU A 77 10.57 1.63 3.66
N PRO A 78 10.21 1.56 4.95
CA PRO A 78 10.51 0.41 5.77
C PRO A 78 9.64 -0.79 5.35
N VAL A 79 10.27 -1.97 5.30
CA VAL A 79 9.60 -3.27 5.19
C VAL A 79 9.86 -4.01 6.48
N SER A 80 8.80 -4.48 7.16
CA SER A 80 8.98 -5.20 8.41
C SER A 80 9.71 -6.52 8.17
N LEU A 81 10.79 -6.74 8.92
CA LEU A 81 11.53 -8.00 8.96
C LEU A 81 11.06 -8.92 10.10
N ASP A 82 10.16 -8.43 10.95
CA ASP A 82 9.64 -9.18 12.09
C ASP A 82 8.53 -10.15 11.65
N SER A 83 8.81 -11.46 11.72
CA SER A 83 7.87 -12.53 11.35
C SER A 83 6.66 -12.64 12.26
N GLY A 84 6.70 -12.05 13.46
CA GLY A 84 5.55 -11.95 14.37
C GLY A 84 4.61 -10.79 14.04
N ALA A 85 5.08 -9.82 13.23
CA ALA A 85 4.32 -8.62 12.92
C ALA A 85 3.27 -8.88 11.82
N PRO A 86 2.08 -8.25 11.91
CA PRO A 86 1.05 -8.36 10.87
C PRO A 86 1.48 -7.74 9.52
N GLU A 87 2.49 -6.87 9.52
CA GLU A 87 3.08 -6.27 8.32
C GLU A 87 4.39 -6.93 7.86
N PHE A 88 4.73 -8.13 8.35
CA PHE A 88 5.92 -8.86 7.91
C PHE A 88 6.02 -8.90 6.38
N GLY A 89 7.14 -8.43 5.84
CA GLY A 89 7.42 -8.39 4.40
C GLY A 89 6.50 -7.50 3.57
N ILE A 90 5.64 -6.67 4.19
CA ILE A 90 4.73 -5.76 3.50
C ILE A 90 5.36 -4.37 3.37
N ALA A 91 5.43 -3.88 2.13
CA ALA A 91 5.73 -2.49 1.82
C ALA A 91 4.43 -1.70 1.60
N TYR A 92 4.18 -0.72 2.47
CA TYR A 92 3.02 0.16 2.36
C TYR A 92 3.28 1.50 3.07
N GLU A 93 3.03 2.61 2.39
CA GLU A 93 3.17 3.95 2.97
C GLU A 93 1.90 4.31 3.76
N LYS A 94 1.93 4.09 5.10
CA LYS A 94 0.78 4.31 6.00
C LYS A 94 0.51 5.81 6.28
N LYS A 95 1.55 6.67 6.33
CA LYS A 95 1.41 8.10 6.65
C LYS A 95 1.06 8.90 5.39
N GLY A 96 -0.23 9.07 5.14
CA GLY A 96 -0.73 9.94 4.07
C GLY A 96 -0.74 9.30 2.69
N GLY A 97 -0.98 7.99 2.60
CA GLY A 97 -1.16 7.24 1.37
C GLY A 97 -2.34 7.75 0.54
N THR A 98 -2.19 8.92 -0.08
CA THR A 98 -2.89 9.21 -1.32
C THR A 98 -2.44 8.15 -2.30
N LYS A 99 -3.34 7.76 -3.22
CA LYS A 99 -2.98 6.94 -4.38
C LYS A 99 -1.86 7.56 -5.23
N GLU A 100 -1.38 8.74 -4.86
CA GLU A 100 -0.37 9.55 -5.52
C GLU A 100 1.06 9.17 -5.12
N ALA A 101 1.34 8.82 -3.86
CA ALA A 101 2.71 8.51 -3.44
C ALA A 101 3.13 7.05 -3.74
N GLY A 102 2.35 6.05 -3.29
CA GLY A 102 2.64 4.64 -3.50
C GLY A 102 3.93 4.14 -2.81
N CYS A 103 4.20 2.83 -2.88
CA CYS A 103 5.43 2.24 -2.32
C CYS A 103 6.56 2.10 -3.36
N GLY A 104 6.26 2.25 -4.64
CA GLY A 104 7.26 2.30 -5.71
C GLY A 104 7.95 3.67 -5.81
N ALA A 105 9.18 3.68 -6.31
CA ALA A 105 9.89 4.92 -6.63
C ALA A 105 9.50 5.45 -8.01
N ASP A 106 9.33 4.54 -8.97
CA ASP A 106 9.07 4.88 -10.37
C ASP A 106 7.57 5.08 -10.65
N VAL A 107 7.29 6.00 -11.57
CA VAL A 107 5.99 6.15 -12.23
C VAL A 107 6.11 5.65 -13.67
N PHE A 108 5.16 4.81 -14.07
CA PHE A 108 5.14 4.13 -15.36
C PHE A 108 4.07 4.75 -16.27
N GLY A 109 4.38 4.94 -17.55
CA GLY A 109 3.46 5.57 -18.51
C GLY A 109 2.30 4.67 -18.98
N SER A 110 2.27 3.40 -18.55
CA SER A 110 1.19 2.46 -18.87
C SER A 110 1.21 1.23 -17.95
N GLN A 111 0.08 0.52 -17.89
CA GLN A 111 0.01 -0.79 -17.24
C GLN A 111 1.03 -1.79 -17.81
N LYS A 112 1.27 -1.73 -19.12
CA LYS A 112 2.20 -2.62 -19.81
C LYS A 112 3.64 -2.39 -19.34
N SER A 113 4.09 -1.13 -19.27
CA SER A 113 5.42 -0.80 -18.78
C SER A 113 5.65 -1.20 -17.32
N LEU A 114 4.64 -1.02 -16.45
CA LEU A 114 4.68 -1.54 -15.08
C LEU A 114 4.78 -3.07 -15.08
N GLN A 115 3.99 -3.75 -15.91
CA GLN A 115 4.01 -5.21 -16.01
C GLN A 115 5.38 -5.73 -16.44
N GLU A 116 6.02 -5.09 -17.43
CA GLU A 116 7.35 -5.47 -17.91
C GLU A 116 8.40 -5.35 -16.82
N ARG A 117 8.41 -4.25 -16.05
CA ARG A 117 9.34 -4.08 -14.92
C ARG A 117 9.10 -5.12 -13.82
N CYS A 118 7.83 -5.40 -13.48
CA CYS A 118 7.49 -6.46 -12.53
C CYS A 118 7.94 -7.85 -13.02
N LYS A 119 7.78 -8.14 -14.31
CA LYS A 119 8.25 -9.41 -14.90
C LYS A 119 9.78 -9.51 -14.87
N GLN A 120 10.49 -8.42 -15.20
CA GLN A 120 11.94 -8.35 -15.12
C GLN A 120 12.44 -8.67 -13.70
N PHE A 121 11.84 -8.04 -12.69
CA PHE A 121 12.12 -8.32 -11.28
C PHE A 121 11.95 -9.81 -10.96
N ALA A 122 10.80 -10.40 -11.30
CA ALA A 122 10.54 -11.79 -11.01
C ALA A 122 11.55 -12.73 -11.70
N MET A 123 11.87 -12.47 -12.97
CA MET A 123 12.87 -13.25 -13.71
C MET A 123 14.26 -13.17 -13.07
N GLN A 124 14.72 -11.98 -12.67
CA GLN A 124 16.03 -11.81 -12.02
C GLN A 124 16.10 -12.48 -10.64
N ARG A 125 14.95 -12.59 -9.96
CA ARG A 125 14.82 -13.22 -8.65
C ARG A 125 14.39 -14.69 -8.71
N GLY A 126 14.31 -15.27 -9.90
CA GLY A 126 14.08 -16.70 -10.09
C GLY A 126 12.64 -17.15 -9.86
N PHE A 127 11.64 -16.30 -10.11
CA PHE A 127 10.23 -16.66 -10.08
C PHE A 127 9.43 -16.03 -11.23
N GLN A 128 8.18 -16.46 -11.42
CA GLN A 128 7.32 -16.01 -12.51
C GLN A 128 6.09 -15.34 -11.92
N LEU A 129 5.54 -14.35 -12.63
CA LEU A 129 4.32 -13.67 -12.25
C LEU A 129 3.16 -14.06 -13.16
N PHE A 130 1.96 -13.98 -12.60
CA PHE A 130 0.73 -13.89 -13.37
C PHE A 130 -0.10 -12.70 -12.88
N VAL A 131 -1.01 -12.23 -13.74
CA VAL A 131 -1.97 -11.19 -13.38
C VAL A 131 -3.15 -11.87 -12.70
N SER A 132 -3.29 -11.65 -11.39
CA SER A 132 -4.38 -12.23 -10.58
C SER A 132 -5.66 -11.39 -10.62
N GLY A 133 -5.57 -10.14 -11.03
CA GLY A 133 -6.70 -9.24 -11.22
C GLY A 133 -6.25 -7.99 -11.97
N SER A 134 -7.10 -7.48 -12.86
CA SER A 134 -6.85 -6.27 -13.62
C SER A 134 -8.17 -5.55 -13.88
N SER A 135 -8.14 -4.23 -13.88
CA SER A 135 -9.25 -3.37 -14.28
C SER A 135 -8.68 -2.19 -15.07
N THR A 136 -9.30 -1.83 -16.18
CA THR A 136 -8.97 -0.64 -16.97
C THR A 136 -10.16 0.30 -16.99
N ARG A 137 -9.89 1.61 -17.00
CA ARG A 137 -10.89 2.68 -17.09
C ARG A 137 -10.75 3.40 -18.42
N ALA A 138 -11.82 4.05 -18.87
CA ALA A 138 -11.83 4.79 -20.13
C ALA A 138 -10.78 5.91 -20.20
N ASN A 139 -10.37 6.46 -19.05
CA ASN A 139 -9.33 7.49 -18.97
C ASN A 139 -7.89 6.93 -18.99
N GLY A 140 -7.66 5.64 -19.22
CA GLY A 140 -6.32 5.02 -19.26
C GLY A 140 -5.80 4.53 -17.90
N GLY A 141 -6.52 4.83 -16.80
CA GLY A 141 -6.19 4.37 -15.45
C GLY A 141 -6.73 2.97 -15.14
N GLY A 142 -6.47 2.49 -13.93
CA GLY A 142 -6.87 1.13 -13.55
C GLY A 142 -6.27 0.61 -12.27
N ASN A 143 -6.42 -0.69 -12.06
CA ASN A 143 -5.78 -1.44 -10.98
C ASN A 143 -5.25 -2.74 -11.58
N VAL A 144 -4.13 -3.22 -11.06
CA VAL A 144 -3.57 -4.51 -11.43
C VAL A 144 -2.97 -5.18 -10.20
N LYS A 145 -3.11 -6.49 -10.08
CA LYS A 145 -2.49 -7.28 -9.02
C LYS A 145 -1.68 -8.42 -9.61
N TYR A 146 -0.37 -8.37 -9.40
CA TYR A 146 0.54 -9.45 -9.77
C TYR A 146 0.75 -10.38 -8.57
N ARG A 147 0.84 -11.68 -8.82
CA ARG A 147 1.18 -12.71 -7.83
C ARG A 147 2.16 -13.71 -8.44
N CYS A 148 2.86 -14.46 -7.59
CA CYS A 148 3.70 -15.56 -8.06
C CYS A 148 2.85 -16.61 -8.79
N LYS A 149 3.28 -16.97 -10.00
CA LYS A 149 2.70 -18.04 -10.79
C LYS A 149 3.06 -19.37 -10.16
N LYS A 150 2.05 -20.19 -9.92
CA LYS A 150 2.24 -21.57 -9.46
C LYS A 150 2.76 -22.42 -10.60
N LEU A 151 3.98 -22.93 -10.48
CA LEU A 151 4.59 -23.79 -11.49
C LEU A 151 4.34 -25.26 -11.19
N HIS A 152 4.35 -26.10 -12.23
CA HIS A 152 4.31 -27.54 -12.04
C HIS A 152 5.59 -28.00 -11.34
N GLY A 153 5.48 -28.88 -10.34
CA GLY A 153 6.62 -29.32 -9.53
C GLY A 153 7.19 -28.25 -8.59
N GLN A 154 6.50 -27.12 -8.39
CA GLN A 154 6.94 -26.09 -7.45
C GLN A 154 6.97 -26.64 -6.02
N GLN A 155 8.13 -26.49 -5.36
CA GLN A 155 8.34 -26.92 -3.98
C GLN A 155 7.99 -25.79 -3.02
N PHE A 156 7.11 -26.08 -2.07
CA PHE A 156 6.73 -25.18 -1.00
C PHE A 156 7.47 -25.54 0.30
N PHE A 157 7.63 -24.57 1.19
CA PHE A 157 8.27 -24.81 2.50
C PHE A 157 7.34 -25.54 3.48
N ASP A 158 6.03 -25.49 3.25
CA ASP A 158 5.01 -26.23 4.00
C ASP A 158 4.91 -27.67 3.44
N PRO A 159 5.33 -28.70 4.19
CA PRO A 159 5.26 -30.09 3.74
C PRO A 159 3.90 -30.74 4.04
N GLU A 160 3.06 -30.13 4.88
CA GLU A 160 1.84 -30.74 5.41
C GLU A 160 0.62 -30.35 4.57
N THR A 161 0.57 -29.10 4.10
CA THR A 161 -0.56 -28.62 3.32
C THR A 161 -0.49 -29.15 1.88
N PRO A 162 -1.55 -29.77 1.35
CA PRO A 162 -1.59 -30.22 -0.04
C PRO A 162 -1.27 -29.08 -1.00
N THR A 163 -0.38 -29.33 -1.96
CA THR A 163 0.09 -28.31 -2.91
C THR A 163 -1.06 -27.53 -3.52
N ALA A 164 -2.18 -28.17 -3.89
CA ALA A 164 -3.37 -27.52 -4.46
C ALA A 164 -3.91 -26.34 -3.62
N LYS A 165 -3.82 -26.42 -2.29
CA LYS A 165 -4.30 -25.41 -1.33
C LYS A 165 -3.27 -24.32 -1.04
N LEU A 166 -2.01 -24.55 -1.39
CA LEU A 166 -0.93 -23.58 -1.19
C LEU A 166 -0.97 -22.46 -2.24
N GLN A 167 -0.81 -21.24 -1.73
CA GLN A 167 -0.65 -20.02 -2.51
C GLN A 167 0.48 -19.17 -1.91
N CYS A 168 1.32 -18.61 -2.78
CA CYS A 168 2.37 -17.68 -2.36
C CYS A 168 1.78 -16.36 -1.85
N PRO A 169 2.26 -15.83 -0.70
CA PRO A 169 1.80 -14.55 -0.17
C PRO A 169 2.32 -13.34 -0.97
N PHE A 170 3.34 -13.52 -1.81
CA PHE A 170 3.86 -12.49 -2.70
C PHE A 170 2.75 -11.81 -3.51
N TYR A 171 2.75 -10.48 -3.51
CA TYR A 171 1.97 -9.69 -4.46
C TYR A 171 2.56 -8.30 -4.72
N ILE A 172 2.22 -7.74 -5.87
CA ILE A 172 2.43 -6.32 -6.20
C ILE A 172 1.10 -5.75 -6.68
N ASN A 173 0.64 -4.68 -6.04
CA ASN A 173 -0.55 -3.93 -6.45
C ASN A 173 -0.13 -2.68 -7.22
N GLY A 174 -0.54 -2.59 -8.48
CA GLY A 174 -0.43 -1.40 -9.30
C GLY A 174 -1.73 -0.60 -9.32
N TYR A 175 -1.61 0.72 -9.31
CA TYR A 175 -2.72 1.65 -9.52
C TYR A 175 -2.35 2.63 -10.64
N GLY A 176 -3.26 2.82 -11.57
CA GLY A 176 -3.17 3.79 -12.66
C GLY A 176 -4.20 4.92 -12.49
N LYS A 177 -3.75 6.17 -12.59
CA LYS A 177 -4.61 7.34 -12.79
C LYS A 177 -4.16 8.01 -14.08
N ASP A 178 -5.07 8.09 -15.04
CA ASP A 178 -4.77 8.52 -16.40
C ASP A 178 -3.66 7.66 -17.02
N THR A 179 -2.57 8.22 -17.51
CA THR A 179 -1.42 7.46 -18.03
C THR A 179 -0.38 7.11 -16.96
N ASN A 180 -0.56 7.54 -15.72
CA ASN A 180 0.43 7.38 -14.66
C ASN A 180 0.13 6.16 -13.78
N TRP A 181 0.98 5.16 -13.86
CA TRP A 181 0.91 3.90 -13.12
C TRP A 181 1.98 3.82 -12.05
N LYS A 182 1.64 3.33 -10.86
CA LYS A 182 2.60 3.14 -9.76
C LYS A 182 2.27 1.91 -8.93
N ILE A 183 3.22 1.48 -8.11
CA ILE A 183 2.96 0.44 -7.10
C ILE A 183 2.46 1.10 -5.83
N THR A 184 1.31 0.64 -5.32
CA THR A 184 0.69 1.18 -4.10
C THR A 184 0.96 0.34 -2.87
N ARG A 185 1.11 -0.97 -3.05
CA ARG A 185 1.37 -1.92 -1.97
C ARG A 185 2.05 -3.17 -2.53
N ALA A 186 3.01 -3.71 -1.81
CA ALA A 186 3.64 -4.97 -2.16
C ALA A 186 3.85 -5.85 -0.92
N CYS A 187 3.89 -7.16 -1.13
CA CYS A 187 4.36 -8.14 -0.16
C CYS A 187 5.46 -8.94 -0.84
N PHE A 188 6.64 -8.97 -0.23
CA PHE A 188 7.84 -9.62 -0.75
C PHE A 188 8.07 -11.00 -0.11
N LEU A 189 7.10 -11.51 0.65
CA LEU A 189 7.18 -12.85 1.23
C LEU A 189 6.97 -13.93 0.18
N HIS A 190 7.72 -15.01 0.30
CA HIS A 190 7.54 -16.24 -0.47
C HIS A 190 7.44 -17.45 0.45
N ASN A 191 6.59 -18.41 0.11
CA ASN A 191 6.48 -19.70 0.81
C ASN A 191 6.92 -20.90 -0.06
N HIS A 192 7.68 -20.61 -1.10
CA HIS A 192 8.19 -21.59 -2.04
C HIS A 192 9.61 -21.23 -2.45
N TYR A 193 10.32 -22.21 -2.99
CA TYR A 193 11.62 -21.95 -3.58
C TYR A 193 11.51 -21.19 -4.91
N LYS A 194 12.49 -20.33 -5.18
CA LYS A 194 12.60 -19.54 -6.42
C LYS A 194 13.58 -20.25 -7.36
N PHE A 195 13.09 -21.00 -8.34
CA PHE A 195 13.91 -21.82 -9.25
C PHE A 195 13.48 -21.69 -10.72
N ILE A 196 13.63 -20.49 -11.28
CA ILE A 196 13.43 -20.30 -12.73
C ILE A 196 14.77 -19.90 -13.34
N GLY A 197 15.41 -20.86 -14.02
CA GLY A 197 16.68 -20.67 -14.74
C GLY A 197 17.93 -20.98 -13.91
N TRP A 198 18.91 -21.61 -14.55
CA TRP A 198 20.20 -22.10 -14.03
C TRP A 198 20.80 -21.25 -12.89
N ARG A 199 20.71 -21.76 -11.65
CA ARG A 199 21.78 -21.55 -10.67
C ARG A 199 22.40 -22.91 -10.41
N ALA A 200 23.70 -23.03 -10.65
CA ALA A 200 24.46 -24.26 -10.43
C ALA A 200 24.63 -24.60 -8.94
N ALA A 201 24.26 -23.69 -8.03
CA ALA A 201 24.30 -23.91 -6.59
C ALA A 201 23.23 -23.08 -5.86
N PRO A 202 22.72 -23.57 -4.72
CA PRO A 202 21.94 -22.74 -3.78
C PRO A 202 22.83 -21.64 -3.17
N PRO A 203 22.23 -20.52 -2.69
CA PRO A 203 22.96 -19.52 -1.92
C PRO A 203 23.48 -20.07 -0.59
#